data_AF-A0A7S2A2U6-F1
#
_entry.id   AF-A0A7S2A2U6-F1
#
_cell.length_a   1.000
_cell.length_b   1.000
_cell.length_c   1.000
_cell.angle_alpha   90.00
_cell.angle_beta   90.00
_cell.angle_gamma   90.00
#
_symmetry.space_group_name_H-M   'P 1'
#
loop_
_entity.id
_entity.type
_entity.pdbx_description
1 polymer ?
#
loop_
_entity_poly.entity_id
_entity_poly.type
_entity_poly.pdbx_seq_one_letter_code
_entity_poly.pdbx_strand_id
1 'polypeptide(L)'
;WAAASGQYGTVPPQYAGGYQGYPQPPQQQHQPQQQQHLSGGQAKRGVGTLFAPSRLGPQPSPLQKGSPVAKSKLEGGRAAVAASRIKDPAKMPPTKREMPPETKPDGPKQESPVSPLVTATPLASPGPTVLAQAATETGTLQVAQQKPILPTETVPALTFDSVQKLSLLALGSAFLCYSAVSPLSLPDEPYNAEFLRNLRVSSLVLVTPLFLFSLVFDPKQNDINSVIGTFYTSCTVGYVSTFLLEILLTTALRLAVFAMWEPSIFSMTPKVPTVVLPWVLREQGYRPKRITLFAADFATSCVASPIVEEWVKMKVVQLCVRLPRNFRKCKKKRDKRGKKRSGLEPIPRGPGQAEVTNINSYATQMLAASLGIKLFDSLRRTNMYTKRSDTDRSFYALARGAYPIQELCGIMTALEMARRDVLGVEMPLWRMLLPAVFIHGMANFKGYKPIFKWNAAAPWSELQMSPWRFEEGTTLSQIAAKSLPKLMWLVILGRVLGYCVKNYYLIGRQAVKRTTRYAGKQGAFTAKLAADDALKKTKKD
;
A
#
# COMPACT_ATOMS: atom_id res chain seq x y z
N TRP A 1 3.42 -20.84 34.28
CA TRP A 1 3.45 -22.18 34.90
C TRP A 1 4.82 -22.33 35.55
N ALA A 2 4.85 -22.09 36.85
CA ALA A 2 6.01 -22.21 37.71
C ALA A 2 5.77 -23.41 38.65
N ALA A 3 6.85 -24.08 39.05
CA ALA A 3 6.91 -25.36 39.76
C ALA A 3 7.00 -26.60 38.86
N ALA A 4 8.20 -26.87 38.33
CA ALA A 4 8.73 -28.20 38.05
C ALA A 4 10.24 -28.08 37.74
N SER A 5 11.04 -27.85 38.77
CA SER A 5 12.50 -27.90 38.72
C SER A 5 12.97 -28.97 39.70
N GLY A 6 13.38 -30.12 39.19
CA GLY A 6 13.93 -31.19 40.00
C GLY A 6 14.41 -32.37 39.16
N GLN A 7 15.74 -32.47 39.05
CA GLN A 7 16.52 -33.66 38.70
C GLN A 7 16.47 -34.18 37.26
N TYR A 8 17.44 -33.73 36.45
CA TYR A 8 18.00 -34.55 35.37
C TYR A 8 19.40 -35.00 35.79
N GLY A 9 19.54 -36.32 35.92
CA GLY A 9 20.79 -37.01 36.18
C GLY A 9 21.70 -37.06 34.95
N THR A 10 22.98 -37.23 35.26
CA THR A 10 24.01 -37.98 34.50
C THR A 10 23.81 -38.16 33.00
N VAL A 11 24.67 -37.46 32.26
CA VAL A 11 24.99 -37.60 30.84
C VAL A 11 25.33 -39.07 30.50
N PRO A 12 24.63 -39.73 29.55
CA PRO A 12 25.09 -41.00 28.99
C PRO A 12 26.15 -40.77 27.89
N PRO A 13 27.01 -41.77 27.63
CA PRO A 13 28.20 -41.63 26.82
C PRO A 13 27.89 -41.42 25.32
N GLN A 14 28.83 -40.75 24.67
CA GLN A 14 28.86 -40.48 23.24
C GLN A 14 28.71 -41.77 22.41
N TYR A 15 27.62 -41.85 21.62
CA TYR A 15 27.53 -42.78 20.51
C TYR A 15 28.45 -42.30 19.38
N ALA A 16 29.63 -42.94 19.28
CA ALA A 16 30.49 -42.86 18.12
C ALA A 16 29.90 -43.70 16.97
N GLY A 17 28.83 -43.19 16.35
CA GLY A 17 28.29 -43.73 15.10
C GLY A 17 28.90 -42.97 13.92
N GLY A 18 29.85 -43.60 13.23
CA GLY A 18 30.51 -43.05 12.05
C GLY A 18 29.53 -42.79 10.91
N TYR A 19 29.15 -41.53 10.71
CA TYR A 19 28.58 -41.08 9.46
C TYR A 19 29.72 -40.88 8.45
N GLN A 20 29.75 -41.72 7.41
CA GLN A 20 30.56 -41.50 6.23
C GLN A 20 30.26 -40.11 5.66
N GLY A 21 31.28 -39.25 5.68
CA GLY A 21 31.19 -37.89 5.17
C GLY A 21 30.93 -37.91 3.66
N TYR A 22 29.88 -37.19 3.24
CA TYR A 22 29.81 -36.72 1.87
C TYR A 22 31.02 -35.82 1.58
N PRO A 23 31.67 -35.94 0.41
CA PRO A 23 32.76 -35.05 0.05
C PRO A 23 32.26 -33.60 0.07
N GLN A 24 32.86 -32.79 0.94
CA GLN A 24 32.62 -31.36 0.93
C GLN A 24 32.98 -30.82 -0.47
N PRO A 25 32.13 -30.01 -1.11
CA PRO A 25 32.56 -29.28 -2.29
C PRO A 25 33.76 -28.40 -1.93
N PRO A 26 34.77 -28.28 -2.81
CA PRO A 26 35.99 -27.56 -2.52
C PRO A 26 35.66 -26.15 -2.02
N GLN A 27 36.13 -25.83 -0.82
CA GLN A 27 36.02 -24.47 -0.28
C GLN A 27 36.76 -23.53 -1.25
N GLN A 28 36.00 -22.67 -1.93
CA GLN A 28 36.57 -21.54 -2.65
C GLN A 28 37.28 -20.66 -1.62
N GLN A 29 38.61 -20.72 -1.61
CA GLN A 29 39.46 -19.81 -0.87
C GLN A 29 39.04 -18.37 -1.20
N HIS A 30 38.48 -17.68 -0.21
CA HIS A 30 38.26 -16.25 -0.27
C HIS A 30 39.62 -15.57 -0.36
N GLN A 31 39.98 -15.09 -1.56
CA GLN A 31 41.04 -14.10 -1.69
C GLN A 31 40.62 -12.85 -0.91
N PRO A 32 41.43 -12.36 0.05
CA PRO A 32 41.17 -11.08 0.67
C PRO A 32 41.30 -9.98 -0.38
N GLN A 33 40.23 -9.18 -0.54
CA GLN A 33 40.27 -7.93 -1.30
C GLN A 33 41.31 -7.01 -0.66
N GLN A 34 42.46 -6.87 -1.31
CA GLN A 34 43.43 -5.81 -1.01
C GLN A 34 42.75 -4.45 -1.24
N GLN A 35 42.49 -3.73 -0.14
CA GLN A 35 42.27 -2.29 -0.15
C GLN A 35 43.62 -1.63 -0.50
N GLN A 36 43.73 -1.10 -1.71
CA GLN A 36 44.83 -0.21 -2.08
C GLN A 36 44.69 1.12 -1.32
N HIS A 37 45.56 1.31 -0.32
CA HIS A 37 45.88 2.62 0.24
C HIS A 37 46.79 3.36 -0.74
N LEU A 38 46.28 4.41 -1.37
CA LEU A 38 47.08 5.41 -2.08
C LEU A 38 47.70 6.36 -1.05
N SER A 39 48.94 6.08 -0.64
CA SER A 39 49.80 7.05 0.05
C SER A 39 50.63 7.78 -1.00
N GLY A 40 50.37 9.07 -1.19
CA GLY A 40 51.16 9.95 -2.03
C GLY A 40 52.54 10.21 -1.41
N GLY A 41 53.58 9.80 -2.12
CA GLY A 41 54.97 10.12 -1.79
C GLY A 41 55.30 11.56 -2.17
N GLN A 42 55.66 12.36 -1.18
CA GLN A 42 56.26 13.68 -1.33
C GLN A 42 57.67 13.56 -1.90
N ALA A 43 57.93 14.24 -3.01
CA ALA A 43 59.28 14.54 -3.48
C ALA A 43 59.72 15.90 -2.93
N LYS A 44 60.82 15.88 -2.16
CA LYS A 44 61.58 17.05 -1.74
C LYS A 44 62.29 17.66 -2.96
N ARG A 45 62.18 18.98 -3.14
CA ARG A 45 63.28 19.84 -3.61
C ARG A 45 63.01 21.26 -3.12
N GLY A 46 64.05 21.83 -2.52
CA GLY A 46 64.01 23.05 -1.72
C GLY A 46 64.18 24.35 -2.51
N VAL A 47 64.49 25.39 -1.72
CA VAL A 47 64.89 26.77 -2.07
C VAL A 47 63.69 27.68 -2.38
N GLY A 48 63.43 28.80 -1.69
CA GLY A 48 64.13 29.45 -0.59
C GLY A 48 63.28 30.64 -0.07
N THR A 49 63.54 31.01 1.19
CA THR A 49 63.50 32.36 1.79
C THR A 49 62.59 33.43 1.18
N LEU A 50 61.69 34.00 2.00
CA LEU A 50 61.76 35.42 2.44
C LEU A 50 60.60 35.78 3.41
N PHE A 51 61.01 36.34 4.54
CA PHE A 51 60.31 37.21 5.50
C PHE A 51 59.06 36.77 6.29
N ALA A 52 59.28 36.69 7.61
CA ALA A 52 58.33 36.96 8.69
C ALA A 52 58.20 38.50 8.92
N PRO A 53 57.60 39.00 10.02
CA PRO A 53 56.18 39.00 10.39
C PRO A 53 55.66 40.40 10.84
N SER A 54 54.37 40.44 11.22
CA SER A 54 53.78 41.26 12.31
C SER A 54 53.03 42.59 12.02
N ARG A 55 51.75 42.55 12.43
CA ARG A 55 51.06 43.42 13.42
C ARG A 55 50.42 44.78 13.03
N LEU A 56 49.20 44.87 13.59
CA LEU A 56 48.49 46.01 14.22
C LEU A 56 47.71 47.00 13.32
N GLY A 57 46.48 47.30 13.78
CA GLY A 57 45.46 48.17 13.16
C GLY A 57 45.81 49.67 13.21
N PRO A 58 44.85 50.64 13.29
CA PRO A 58 43.47 50.56 13.80
C PRO A 58 42.41 51.28 12.92
N GLN A 59 41.16 51.27 13.40
CA GLN A 59 39.99 52.05 12.92
C GLN A 59 40.16 53.57 13.15
N PRO A 60 39.40 54.45 12.46
CA PRO A 60 38.14 54.97 13.03
C PRO A 60 36.99 55.24 12.01
N SER A 61 35.80 55.52 12.55
CA SER A 61 34.49 55.80 11.92
C SER A 61 34.31 57.33 11.62
N PRO A 62 33.10 57.95 11.43
CA PRO A 62 31.71 57.54 11.07
C PRO A 62 31.03 58.52 10.03
N LEU A 63 29.68 58.51 9.92
CA LEU A 63 28.70 59.46 9.30
C LEU A 63 28.11 58.99 7.94
N GLN A 64 26.82 59.13 7.60
CA GLN A 64 25.57 59.52 8.29
C GLN A 64 24.37 59.21 7.33
N LYS A 65 23.19 58.94 7.90
CA LYS A 65 21.81 59.29 7.45
C LYS A 65 21.29 58.89 6.06
N GLY A 66 20.04 58.40 6.04
CA GLY A 66 19.10 58.72 4.95
C GLY A 66 18.00 57.68 4.70
N SER A 67 16.80 57.96 5.21
CA SER A 67 15.55 57.22 5.14
C SER A 67 14.92 57.04 3.73
N PRO A 68 13.81 56.26 3.60
CA PRO A 68 13.37 55.58 2.37
C PRO A 68 12.31 56.38 1.60
N VAL A 69 11.87 55.85 0.45
CA VAL A 69 10.48 55.86 -0.13
C VAL A 69 10.56 55.71 -1.66
N ALA A 70 9.78 54.77 -2.23
CA ALA A 70 8.74 55.06 -3.24
C ALA A 70 8.30 53.79 -3.99
N LYS A 71 6.98 53.57 -3.95
CA LYS A 71 6.22 52.71 -4.86
C LYS A 71 6.25 53.34 -6.27
N SER A 72 6.36 52.53 -7.32
CA SER A 72 5.83 52.91 -8.63
C SER A 72 5.12 51.72 -9.29
N LYS A 73 3.82 51.94 -9.42
CA LYS A 73 2.82 51.26 -10.24
C LYS A 73 3.15 51.56 -11.71
N LEU A 74 3.11 50.57 -12.60
CA LEU A 74 3.03 50.85 -14.03
C LEU A 74 2.11 49.85 -14.73
N GLU A 75 1.05 50.42 -15.28
CA GLU A 75 0.08 49.82 -16.17
C GLU A 75 0.64 49.68 -17.59
N GLY A 76 0.09 48.71 -18.34
CA GLY A 76 -0.37 48.91 -19.72
C GLY A 76 0.66 48.88 -20.85
N GLY A 77 0.48 47.95 -21.79
CA GLY A 77 1.12 48.05 -23.11
C GLY A 77 0.96 46.81 -23.99
N ARG A 78 -0.12 46.76 -24.77
CA ARG A 78 -0.30 45.88 -25.94
C ARG A 78 0.56 46.40 -27.12
N ALA A 79 1.28 45.51 -27.79
CA ALA A 79 1.60 45.55 -29.24
C ALA A 79 2.15 44.15 -29.63
N ALA A 80 1.43 43.34 -30.39
CA ALA A 80 1.47 43.28 -31.86
C ALA A 80 2.84 42.85 -32.41
N VAL A 81 2.99 41.55 -32.70
CA VAL A 81 4.03 41.04 -33.61
C VAL A 81 3.34 40.22 -34.70
N ALA A 82 3.34 40.78 -35.90
CA ALA A 82 2.95 40.18 -37.16
C ALA A 82 3.98 39.10 -37.55
N ALA A 83 3.52 37.89 -37.86
CA ALA A 83 3.41 37.36 -39.22
C ALA A 83 4.75 37.17 -39.96
N SER A 84 5.28 35.95 -39.94
CA SER A 84 6.11 35.41 -41.02
C SER A 84 5.49 34.10 -41.52
N ARG A 85 5.01 34.22 -42.75
CA ARG A 85 4.29 33.29 -43.61
C ARG A 85 5.26 32.24 -44.15
N ILE A 86 5.08 30.95 -43.81
CA ILE A 86 5.74 29.85 -44.52
C ILE A 86 4.64 28.97 -45.14
N LYS A 87 4.79 28.78 -46.45
CA LYS A 87 3.89 28.14 -47.40
C LYS A 87 3.73 26.64 -47.13
N ASP A 88 2.50 26.16 -47.34
CA ASP A 88 2.15 24.74 -47.55
C ASP A 88 2.98 24.11 -48.67
N PRO A 89 3.11 22.77 -48.67
CA PRO A 89 2.43 22.08 -49.76
C PRO A 89 1.67 20.80 -49.39
N ALA A 90 0.63 20.57 -50.20
CA ALA A 90 0.07 19.29 -50.64
C ALA A 90 -0.71 18.43 -49.63
N LYS A 91 -2.03 18.65 -49.65
CA LYS A 91 -3.07 17.67 -49.29
C LYS A 91 -3.04 16.49 -50.25
N MET A 92 -2.90 15.26 -49.73
CA MET A 92 -3.38 14.04 -50.40
C MET A 92 -4.81 13.73 -49.93
N PRO A 93 -5.69 13.21 -50.82
CA PRO A 93 -7.06 12.84 -50.48
C PRO A 93 -7.11 11.49 -49.73
N PRO A 94 -8.10 11.26 -48.85
CA PRO A 94 -8.28 9.97 -48.21
C PRO A 94 -8.94 8.96 -49.17
N THR A 95 -8.22 7.87 -49.43
CA THR A 95 -8.73 6.68 -50.11
C THR A 95 -9.85 6.05 -49.28
N LYS A 96 -11.08 6.06 -49.81
CA LYS A 96 -12.18 5.22 -49.35
C LYS A 96 -11.77 3.75 -49.54
N ARG A 97 -11.62 3.01 -48.46
CA ARG A 97 -11.51 1.55 -48.50
C ARG A 97 -12.90 0.99 -48.19
N GLU A 98 -13.61 0.58 -49.23
CA GLU A 98 -14.80 -0.25 -49.13
C GLU A 98 -14.41 -1.59 -48.49
N MET A 99 -15.10 -1.97 -47.41
CA MET A 99 -15.05 -3.34 -46.89
C MET A 99 -16.18 -4.15 -47.55
N PRO A 100 -15.91 -5.38 -48.00
CA PRO A 100 -16.94 -6.25 -48.54
C PRO A 100 -17.91 -6.76 -47.45
N PRO A 101 -19.15 -7.10 -47.82
CA PRO A 101 -20.17 -7.55 -46.89
C PRO A 101 -19.85 -8.98 -46.39
N GLU A 102 -19.87 -9.15 -45.08
CA GLU A 102 -19.73 -10.46 -44.43
C GLU A 102 -21.08 -11.19 -44.50
N THR A 103 -21.13 -12.21 -45.34
CA THR A 103 -22.22 -13.18 -45.51
C THR A 103 -22.42 -14.02 -44.24
N LYS A 104 -23.65 -14.02 -43.71
CA LYS A 104 -24.15 -15.03 -42.78
C LYS A 104 -24.44 -16.33 -43.55
N PRO A 105 -24.10 -17.50 -43.02
CA PRO A 105 -24.75 -18.75 -43.39
C PRO A 105 -25.74 -19.19 -42.31
N ASP A 106 -26.95 -19.49 -42.76
CA ASP A 106 -28.04 -20.10 -42.03
C ASP A 106 -27.83 -21.62 -41.83
N GLY A 107 -28.20 -22.12 -40.63
CA GLY A 107 -28.78 -23.45 -40.37
C GLY A 107 -27.84 -24.59 -39.93
N PRO A 108 -28.37 -25.71 -39.37
CA PRO A 108 -29.73 -25.98 -38.89
C PRO A 108 -29.83 -26.41 -37.41
N LYS A 109 -31.08 -26.44 -36.92
CA LYS A 109 -31.56 -26.98 -35.65
C LYS A 109 -31.27 -28.49 -35.51
N GLN A 110 -30.96 -28.95 -34.30
CA GLN A 110 -31.21 -30.33 -33.90
C GLN A 110 -31.67 -30.41 -32.44
N GLU A 111 -32.68 -31.26 -32.25
CA GLU A 111 -33.57 -31.44 -31.11
C GLU A 111 -33.04 -32.45 -30.07
N SER A 112 -33.40 -32.24 -28.79
CA SER A 112 -33.85 -33.23 -27.77
C SER A 112 -32.91 -34.39 -27.33
N PRO A 113 -33.07 -35.04 -26.14
CA PRO A 113 -34.32 -35.21 -25.34
C PRO A 113 -34.17 -35.02 -23.79
N VAL A 114 -35.22 -34.55 -23.10
CA VAL A 114 -36.19 -35.27 -22.21
C VAL A 114 -35.64 -35.76 -20.84
N SER A 115 -36.03 -35.02 -19.77
CA SER A 115 -36.71 -35.38 -18.48
C SER A 115 -36.32 -36.64 -17.65
N PRO A 116 -36.71 -36.81 -16.35
CA PRO A 116 -37.84 -36.20 -15.58
C PRO A 116 -37.45 -35.61 -14.20
N LEU A 117 -38.16 -34.64 -13.60
CA LEU A 117 -39.54 -34.57 -13.05
C LEU A 117 -39.84 -35.58 -11.91
N VAL A 118 -39.84 -35.08 -10.66
CA VAL A 118 -40.61 -35.63 -9.53
C VAL A 118 -41.22 -34.47 -8.71
N THR A 119 -42.51 -34.25 -8.95
CA THR A 119 -43.65 -34.05 -8.01
C THR A 119 -43.30 -33.97 -6.51
N ALA A 120 -43.83 -33.09 -5.66
CA ALA A 120 -45.25 -32.81 -5.45
C ALA A 120 -45.48 -31.55 -4.58
N THR A 121 -46.57 -30.84 -4.88
CA THR A 121 -47.31 -29.94 -4.00
C THR A 121 -48.56 -30.68 -3.49
N PRO A 122 -49.15 -30.28 -2.35
CA PRO A 122 -50.61 -30.10 -2.32
C PRO A 122 -51.02 -28.71 -1.78
N LEU A 123 -51.94 -28.04 -2.46
CA LEU A 123 -53.36 -27.78 -2.06
C LEU A 123 -53.48 -26.75 -0.91
N ALA A 124 -53.78 -25.47 -1.19
CA ALA A 124 -55.07 -24.86 -1.53
C ALA A 124 -56.10 -24.83 -0.37
N SER A 125 -56.50 -23.61 0.02
CA SER A 125 -57.88 -23.29 0.45
C SER A 125 -58.13 -21.76 0.34
N PRO A 126 -59.38 -21.31 0.05
CA PRO A 126 -59.67 -19.99 -0.54
C PRO A 126 -60.43 -19.01 0.38
N GLY A 127 -60.27 -17.71 0.09
CA GLY A 127 -61.26 -16.62 0.33
C GLY A 127 -61.52 -16.18 1.78
N PRO A 128 -62.23 -15.04 2.02
CA PRO A 128 -63.00 -14.25 1.06
C PRO A 128 -62.69 -12.74 1.00
N THR A 129 -63.17 -12.18 -0.10
CA THR A 129 -63.52 -10.79 -0.42
C THR A 129 -64.21 -10.02 0.73
N VAL A 130 -63.78 -8.78 0.98
CA VAL A 130 -64.63 -7.74 1.61
C VAL A 130 -64.51 -6.44 0.82
N LEU A 131 -65.69 -5.91 0.52
CA LEU A 131 -66.02 -4.70 -0.20
C LEU A 131 -65.53 -3.40 0.49
N ALA A 132 -65.33 -2.42 -0.37
CA ALA A 132 -65.40 -0.98 -0.20
C ALA A 132 -65.90 -0.42 1.15
N GLN A 133 -65.17 0.57 1.66
CA GLN A 133 -65.79 1.78 2.24
C GLN A 133 -64.84 2.97 2.12
N ALA A 134 -65.30 3.97 1.37
CA ALA A 134 -64.77 5.32 1.39
C ALA A 134 -65.23 5.99 2.69
N ALA A 135 -64.31 6.53 3.46
CA ALA A 135 -64.60 7.45 4.55
C ALA A 135 -63.54 8.55 4.59
N THR A 136 -64.05 9.76 4.43
CA THR A 136 -63.37 11.04 4.48
C THR A 136 -62.91 11.30 5.91
N GLU A 137 -61.62 11.09 6.21
CA GLU A 137 -61.02 11.55 7.45
C GLU A 137 -60.02 12.67 7.16
N THR A 138 -60.47 13.91 7.40
CA THR A 138 -59.64 15.07 7.65
C THR A 138 -58.84 14.84 8.94
N GLY A 139 -57.74 14.10 8.83
CA GLY A 139 -56.78 13.88 9.89
C GLY A 139 -55.88 15.10 10.08
N THR A 140 -56.06 15.81 11.20
CA THR A 140 -55.06 16.66 11.81
C THR A 140 -53.72 15.92 11.89
N LEU A 141 -52.70 16.44 11.20
CA LEU A 141 -51.31 15.98 11.26
C LEU A 141 -50.76 16.18 12.68
N GLN A 142 -51.06 15.24 13.58
CA GLN A 142 -50.20 15.00 14.73
C GLN A 142 -48.90 14.42 14.18
N VAL A 143 -47.88 15.27 14.13
CA VAL A 143 -46.49 14.85 14.03
C VAL A 143 -46.22 14.02 15.29
N ALA A 144 -46.47 12.71 15.18
CA ALA A 144 -46.07 11.76 16.19
C ALA A 144 -44.57 11.94 16.37
N GLN A 145 -44.18 12.55 17.51
CA GLN A 145 -42.82 12.45 18.03
C GLN A 145 -42.56 10.97 18.28
N GLN A 146 -42.11 10.28 17.23
CA GLN A 146 -41.50 8.98 17.32
C GLN A 146 -40.25 9.20 18.17
N LYS A 147 -40.40 8.99 19.48
CA LYS A 147 -39.27 8.84 20.41
C LYS A 147 -38.36 7.82 19.73
N PRO A 148 -37.13 8.18 19.33
CA PRO A 148 -36.26 7.25 18.65
C PRO A 148 -36.04 6.11 19.63
N ILE A 149 -36.68 4.99 19.37
CA ILE A 149 -36.31 3.71 19.94
C ILE A 149 -34.90 3.53 19.40
N LEU A 150 -33.89 3.92 20.20
CA LEU A 150 -32.52 3.55 19.93
C LEU A 150 -32.56 2.02 19.92
N PRO A 151 -32.44 1.34 18.77
CA PRO A 151 -32.24 -0.08 18.80
C PRO A 151 -31.00 -0.26 19.66
N THR A 152 -31.11 -1.05 20.72
CA THR A 152 -29.98 -1.47 21.54
C THR A 152 -28.95 -2.01 20.56
N GLU A 153 -27.90 -1.22 20.28
CA GLU A 153 -26.88 -1.54 19.29
C GLU A 153 -26.16 -2.78 19.80
N THR A 154 -26.67 -3.95 19.45
CA THR A 154 -25.99 -5.20 19.67
C THR A 154 -24.77 -5.17 18.77
N VAL A 155 -23.59 -5.10 19.40
CA VAL A 155 -22.32 -5.23 18.69
C VAL A 155 -22.41 -6.48 17.83
N PRO A 156 -22.18 -6.38 16.50
CA PRO A 156 -22.38 -7.52 15.61
C PRO A 156 -21.50 -8.68 16.09
N ALA A 157 -22.14 -9.80 16.41
CA ALA A 157 -21.44 -11.00 16.81
C ALA A 157 -20.49 -11.46 15.71
N LEU A 158 -19.39 -12.10 16.10
CA LEU A 158 -18.45 -12.68 15.16
C LEU A 158 -19.15 -13.83 14.40
N THR A 159 -19.18 -13.72 13.08
CA THR A 159 -19.81 -14.73 12.20
C THR A 159 -18.94 -15.98 12.09
N PHE A 160 -19.57 -17.12 11.84
CA PHE A 160 -18.86 -18.39 11.60
C PHE A 160 -17.89 -18.30 10.42
N ASP A 161 -18.27 -17.61 9.33
CA ASP A 161 -17.38 -17.35 8.18
C ASP A 161 -16.11 -16.58 8.57
N SER A 162 -16.23 -15.58 9.47
CA SER A 162 -15.06 -14.85 9.96
C SER A 162 -14.16 -15.72 10.83
N VAL A 163 -14.74 -16.59 11.68
CA VAL A 163 -13.98 -17.59 12.44
C VAL A 163 -13.24 -18.54 11.49
N GLN A 164 -13.93 -19.07 10.47
CA GLN A 164 -13.34 -19.96 9.47
C GLN A 164 -12.17 -19.29 8.73
N LYS A 165 -12.33 -18.04 8.31
CA LYS A 165 -11.26 -17.26 7.67
C LYS A 165 -10.03 -17.11 8.58
N LEU A 166 -10.23 -16.76 9.85
CA LEU A 166 -9.13 -16.64 10.81
C LEU A 166 -8.44 -18.00 11.05
N SER A 167 -9.21 -19.08 11.19
CA SER A 167 -8.69 -20.44 11.34
C SER A 167 -7.87 -20.88 10.13
N LEU A 168 -8.35 -20.59 8.90
CA LEU A 168 -7.61 -20.89 7.67
C LEU A 168 -6.29 -20.11 7.59
N LEU A 169 -6.26 -18.85 8.03
CA LEU A 169 -5.00 -18.08 8.10
C LEU A 169 -4.04 -18.63 9.14
N ALA A 170 -4.54 -19.05 10.30
CA ALA A 170 -3.73 -19.67 11.34
C ALA A 170 -3.13 -21.00 10.85
N LEU A 171 -3.94 -21.87 10.25
CA LEU A 171 -3.51 -23.14 9.65
C LEU A 171 -2.51 -22.92 8.52
N GLY A 172 -2.78 -21.97 7.62
CA GLY A 172 -1.85 -21.61 6.54
C GLY A 172 -0.51 -21.08 7.08
N SER A 173 -0.55 -20.25 8.12
CA SER A 173 0.66 -19.75 8.78
C SER A 173 1.46 -20.87 9.45
N ALA A 174 0.78 -21.81 10.11
CA ALA A 174 1.41 -22.99 10.69
C ALA A 174 2.02 -23.89 9.60
N PHE A 175 1.30 -24.13 8.51
CA PHE A 175 1.81 -24.90 7.37
C PHE A 175 3.06 -24.26 6.75
N LEU A 176 3.10 -22.93 6.61
CA LEU A 176 4.30 -22.22 6.14
C LEU A 176 5.46 -22.33 7.13
N CYS A 177 5.20 -22.26 8.44
CA CYS A 177 6.22 -22.44 9.46
C CYS A 177 6.78 -23.87 9.47
N TYR A 178 5.92 -24.87 9.22
CA TYR A 178 6.28 -26.27 9.07
C TYR A 178 7.13 -26.48 7.81
N SER A 179 6.65 -26.02 6.65
CA SER A 179 7.34 -26.14 5.35
C SER A 179 8.70 -25.43 5.30
N ALA A 180 8.90 -24.43 6.16
CA ALA A 180 10.16 -23.72 6.27
C ALA A 180 11.25 -24.50 7.03
N VAL A 181 10.88 -25.52 7.79
CA VAL A 181 11.85 -26.46 8.36
C VAL A 181 12.31 -27.36 7.23
N SER A 182 13.58 -27.24 6.83
CA SER A 182 14.14 -28.01 5.72
C SER A 182 13.98 -29.52 5.98
N PRO A 183 13.28 -30.28 5.13
CA PRO A 183 12.86 -31.65 5.41
C PRO A 183 13.99 -32.69 5.32
N LEU A 184 15.18 -32.32 4.82
CA LEU A 184 16.16 -33.32 4.38
C LEU A 184 17.22 -33.74 5.41
N SER A 185 17.17 -33.27 6.68
CA SER A 185 18.29 -33.57 7.60
C SER A 185 18.00 -33.57 9.11
N LEU A 186 16.74 -33.44 9.56
CA LEU A 186 16.43 -33.38 10.99
C LEU A 186 15.54 -34.56 11.42
N PRO A 187 15.88 -35.27 12.51
CA PRO A 187 14.96 -36.18 13.19
C PRO A 187 13.67 -35.49 13.65
N ASP A 188 12.63 -36.26 13.98
CA ASP A 188 11.29 -35.73 14.32
C ASP A 188 11.28 -34.75 15.49
N GLU A 189 12.03 -35.03 16.56
CA GLU A 189 12.10 -34.18 17.75
C GLU A 189 12.70 -32.78 17.46
N PRO A 190 13.92 -32.65 16.88
CA PRO A 190 14.48 -31.34 16.55
C PRO A 190 13.69 -30.63 15.44
N TYR A 191 13.02 -31.37 14.55
CA TYR A 191 12.10 -30.81 13.57
C TYR A 191 10.92 -30.11 14.27
N ASN A 192 10.24 -30.80 15.19
CA ASN A 192 9.10 -30.26 15.92
C ASN A 192 9.48 -29.04 16.78
N ALA A 193 10.65 -29.09 17.42
CA ALA A 193 11.18 -27.95 18.18
C ALA A 193 11.41 -26.72 17.28
N GLU A 194 11.96 -26.92 16.08
CA GLU A 194 12.19 -25.83 15.12
C GLU A 194 10.87 -25.29 14.53
N PHE A 195 9.90 -26.17 14.27
CA PHE A 195 8.56 -25.78 13.85
C PHE A 195 7.87 -24.88 14.90
N LEU A 196 7.86 -25.31 16.17
CA LEU A 196 7.28 -24.53 17.27
C LEU A 196 8.02 -23.20 17.45
N ARG A 197 9.35 -23.18 17.25
CA ARG A 197 10.15 -21.96 17.25
C ARG A 197 9.73 -21.02 16.11
N ASN A 198 9.57 -21.51 14.89
CA ASN A 198 9.09 -20.73 13.74
C ASN A 198 7.71 -20.14 14.02
N LEU A 199 6.80 -20.93 14.59
CA LEU A 199 5.44 -20.49 14.93
C LEU A 199 5.46 -19.37 15.99
N ARG A 200 6.26 -19.53 17.05
CA ARG A 200 6.42 -18.52 18.10
C ARG A 200 7.04 -17.22 17.57
N VAL A 201 8.08 -17.31 16.75
CA VAL A 201 8.70 -16.12 16.17
C VAL A 201 7.72 -15.43 15.20
N SER A 202 7.00 -16.21 14.40
CA SER A 202 5.98 -15.70 13.49
C SER A 202 4.84 -14.98 14.20
N SER A 203 4.40 -15.46 15.38
CA SER A 203 3.35 -14.78 16.14
C SER A 203 3.80 -13.45 16.73
N LEU A 204 5.09 -13.27 17.05
CA LEU A 204 5.63 -11.99 17.52
C LEU A 204 5.50 -10.86 16.50
N VAL A 205 5.54 -11.18 15.20
CA VAL A 205 5.34 -10.21 14.11
C VAL A 205 3.96 -9.55 14.19
N LEU A 206 2.95 -10.26 14.71
CA LEU A 206 1.57 -9.80 14.75
C LEU A 206 1.23 -8.92 15.95
N VAL A 207 2.03 -8.94 17.01
CA VAL A 207 1.72 -8.24 18.26
C VAL A 207 1.55 -6.73 18.04
N THR A 208 2.56 -6.05 17.49
CA THR A 208 2.49 -4.60 17.28
C THR A 208 1.44 -4.19 16.25
N PRO A 209 1.33 -4.86 15.08
CA PRO A 209 0.30 -4.51 14.11
C PRO A 209 -1.14 -4.69 14.64
N LEU A 210 -1.40 -5.74 15.44
CA LEU A 210 -2.70 -5.92 16.10
C LEU A 210 -2.97 -4.84 17.14
N PHE A 211 -1.97 -4.46 17.93
CA PHE A 211 -2.09 -3.34 18.87
C PHE A 211 -2.45 -2.03 18.16
N LEU A 212 -1.72 -1.70 17.08
CA LEU A 212 -2.01 -0.51 16.28
C LEU A 212 -3.40 -0.56 15.63
N PHE A 213 -3.84 -1.74 15.19
CA PHE A 213 -5.17 -1.94 14.66
C PHE A 213 -6.25 -1.65 15.71
N SER A 214 -6.10 -2.18 16.92
CA SER A 214 -7.03 -1.97 18.03
C SER A 214 -7.16 -0.49 18.44
N LEU A 215 -6.11 0.32 18.24
CA LEU A 215 -6.17 1.78 18.50
C LEU A 215 -7.00 2.56 17.47
N VAL A 216 -7.17 2.02 16.25
CA VAL A 216 -7.89 2.68 15.15
C VAL A 216 -9.29 2.13 14.97
N PHE A 217 -9.51 0.86 15.33
CA PHE A 217 -10.78 0.18 15.17
C PHE A 217 -11.86 0.76 16.09
N ASP A 218 -12.95 1.23 15.48
CA ASP A 218 -14.15 1.66 16.19
C ASP A 218 -15.30 0.67 15.88
N PRO A 219 -15.76 -0.14 16.85
CA PRO A 219 -16.83 -1.13 16.63
C PRO A 219 -18.18 -0.48 16.29
N LYS A 220 -18.39 0.80 16.61
CA LYS A 220 -19.64 1.51 16.25
C LYS A 220 -19.72 1.85 14.77
N GLN A 221 -18.57 1.90 14.10
CA GLN A 221 -18.44 2.40 12.72
C GLN A 221 -17.98 1.33 11.75
N ASN A 222 -17.57 0.17 12.25
CA ASN A 222 -17.00 -0.90 11.47
C ASN A 222 -17.60 -2.23 11.89
N ASP A 223 -18.07 -2.96 10.89
CA ASP A 223 -18.36 -4.38 11.05
C ASP A 223 -17.04 -5.16 11.10
N ILE A 224 -16.80 -5.83 12.23
CA ILE A 224 -15.62 -6.67 12.45
C ILE A 224 -15.52 -7.79 11.40
N ASN A 225 -16.66 -8.32 10.93
CA ASN A 225 -16.68 -9.40 9.94
C ASN A 225 -16.17 -8.90 8.58
N SER A 226 -16.60 -7.70 8.17
CA SER A 226 -16.07 -7.05 6.96
C SER A 226 -14.57 -6.78 7.07
N VAL A 227 -14.08 -6.32 8.22
CA VAL A 227 -12.65 -6.11 8.48
C VAL A 227 -11.86 -7.42 8.33
N ILE A 228 -12.33 -8.50 8.95
CA ILE A 228 -11.71 -9.83 8.85
C ILE A 228 -11.72 -10.31 7.40
N GLY A 229 -12.82 -10.10 6.68
CA GLY A 229 -12.92 -10.41 5.26
C GLY A 229 -11.89 -9.68 4.41
N THR A 230 -11.68 -8.38 4.64
CA THR A 230 -10.66 -7.58 3.97
C THR A 230 -9.25 -8.04 4.34
N PHE A 231 -8.98 -8.29 5.62
CA PHE A 231 -7.68 -8.81 6.08
C PHE A 231 -7.35 -10.16 5.43
N TYR A 232 -8.29 -11.11 5.45
CA TYR A 232 -8.17 -12.42 4.83
C TYR A 232 -7.91 -12.33 3.33
N THR A 233 -8.72 -11.56 2.61
CA THR A 233 -8.60 -11.41 1.15
C THR A 233 -7.28 -10.74 0.79
N SER A 234 -6.81 -9.78 1.59
CA SER A 234 -5.52 -9.13 1.38
C SER A 234 -4.34 -10.08 1.62
N CYS A 235 -4.42 -10.89 2.69
CA CYS A 235 -3.39 -11.89 3.02
C CYS A 235 -3.27 -12.98 1.95
N THR A 236 -4.40 -13.39 1.37
CA THR A 236 -4.44 -14.45 0.34
C THR A 236 -4.31 -13.88 -1.07
N VAL A 237 -5.42 -13.41 -1.65
CA VAL A 237 -5.50 -12.92 -3.02
C VAL A 237 -4.63 -11.67 -3.22
N GLY A 238 -4.63 -10.75 -2.26
CA GLY A 238 -3.84 -9.52 -2.33
C GLY A 238 -2.34 -9.80 -2.40
N TYR A 239 -1.82 -10.65 -1.51
CA TYR A 239 -0.42 -11.03 -1.50
C TYR A 239 -0.01 -11.77 -2.78
N VAL A 240 -0.78 -12.78 -3.19
CA VAL A 240 -0.49 -13.56 -4.42
C VAL A 240 -0.50 -12.64 -5.66
N SER A 241 -1.49 -11.75 -5.77
CA SER A 241 -1.58 -10.80 -6.88
C SER A 241 -0.40 -9.84 -6.90
N THR A 242 -0.01 -9.32 -5.72
CA THR A 242 1.17 -8.46 -5.57
C THR A 242 2.43 -9.17 -6.03
N PHE A 243 2.65 -10.40 -5.54
CA PHE A 243 3.81 -11.21 -5.89
C PHE A 243 3.91 -11.49 -7.40
N LEU A 244 2.81 -11.88 -8.04
CA LEU A 244 2.77 -12.12 -9.49
C LEU A 244 3.03 -10.84 -10.30
N LEU A 245 2.36 -9.73 -9.94
CA LEU A 245 2.56 -8.45 -10.62
C LEU A 245 3.98 -7.92 -10.44
N GLU A 246 4.58 -8.11 -9.27
CA GLU A 246 5.97 -7.75 -9.02
C GLU A 246 6.93 -8.58 -9.88
N ILE A 247 6.73 -9.89 -10.03
CA ILE A 247 7.55 -10.73 -10.92
C ILE A 247 7.47 -10.24 -12.37
N LEU A 248 6.25 -10.01 -12.86
CA LEU A 248 6.02 -9.56 -14.24
C LEU A 248 6.67 -8.19 -14.48
N LEU A 249 6.42 -7.23 -13.59
CA LEU A 249 6.92 -5.87 -13.73
C LEU A 249 8.44 -5.79 -13.52
N THR A 250 8.99 -6.58 -12.59
CA THR A 250 10.44 -6.69 -12.38
C THR A 250 11.13 -7.26 -13.62
N THR A 251 10.56 -8.31 -14.21
CA THR A 251 11.09 -8.89 -15.45
C THR A 251 11.08 -7.86 -16.57
N ALA A 252 9.94 -7.20 -16.80
CA ALA A 252 9.79 -6.20 -17.85
C ALA A 252 10.77 -5.01 -17.69
N LEU A 253 10.89 -4.46 -16.47
CA LEU A 253 11.78 -3.34 -16.19
C LEU A 253 13.26 -3.72 -16.31
N ARG A 254 13.65 -4.90 -15.81
CA ARG A 254 15.03 -5.38 -15.98
C ARG A 254 15.38 -5.55 -17.44
N LEU A 255 14.49 -6.15 -18.23
CA LEU A 255 14.68 -6.28 -19.67
C LEU A 255 14.77 -4.93 -20.37
N ALA A 256 13.93 -3.96 -20.01
CA ALA A 256 13.99 -2.62 -20.56
C ALA A 256 15.33 -1.93 -20.23
N VAL A 257 15.79 -2.03 -18.98
CA VAL A 257 17.09 -1.46 -18.56
C VAL A 257 18.25 -2.14 -19.29
N PHE A 258 18.24 -3.47 -19.42
CA PHE A 258 19.25 -4.19 -20.19
C PHE A 258 19.22 -3.83 -21.67
N ALA A 259 18.03 -3.69 -22.27
CA ALA A 259 17.90 -3.30 -23.68
C ALA A 259 18.44 -1.88 -23.93
N MET A 260 18.21 -0.95 -23.01
CA MET A 260 18.69 0.43 -23.16
C MET A 260 20.19 0.58 -22.87
N TRP A 261 20.73 -0.13 -21.88
CA TRP A 261 22.08 0.16 -21.36
C TRP A 261 23.13 -0.91 -21.70
N GLU A 262 22.72 -2.16 -21.92
CA GLU A 262 23.59 -3.30 -22.22
C GLU A 262 22.95 -4.24 -23.26
N PRO A 263 22.66 -3.78 -24.49
CA PRO A 263 22.00 -4.59 -25.50
C PRO A 263 22.79 -5.86 -25.90
N SER A 264 24.10 -5.89 -25.64
CA SER A 264 24.96 -7.06 -25.86
C SER A 264 24.55 -8.29 -25.04
N ILE A 265 23.80 -8.11 -23.95
CA ILE A 265 23.29 -9.22 -23.12
C ILE A 265 22.44 -10.17 -23.96
N PHE A 266 21.61 -9.64 -24.86
CA PHE A 266 20.69 -10.42 -25.68
C PHE A 266 21.40 -11.25 -26.75
N SER A 267 22.56 -10.79 -27.24
CA SER A 267 23.38 -11.54 -28.20
C SER A 267 24.21 -12.65 -27.56
N MET A 268 24.58 -12.52 -26.28
CA MET A 268 25.46 -13.48 -25.59
C MET A 268 24.72 -14.73 -25.10
N THR A 269 23.39 -14.68 -25.02
CA THR A 269 22.56 -15.76 -24.43
C THR A 269 21.40 -16.15 -25.35
N PRO A 270 21.64 -16.44 -26.65
CA PRO A 270 20.57 -16.68 -27.62
C PRO A 270 19.71 -17.92 -27.31
N LYS A 271 20.23 -18.84 -26.50
CA LYS A 271 19.53 -20.05 -26.07
C LYS A 271 18.56 -19.82 -24.90
N VAL A 272 18.65 -18.69 -24.21
CA VAL A 272 17.83 -18.40 -23.03
C VAL A 272 16.61 -17.59 -23.45
N PRO A 273 15.38 -18.04 -23.15
CA PRO A 273 14.18 -17.24 -23.40
C PRO A 273 14.29 -15.87 -22.73
N THR A 274 13.98 -14.81 -23.47
CA THR A 274 14.16 -13.42 -23.03
C THR A 274 13.46 -13.14 -21.69
N VAL A 275 12.31 -13.76 -21.43
CA VAL A 275 11.56 -13.60 -20.18
C VAL A 275 12.33 -14.14 -18.96
N VAL A 276 13.12 -15.20 -19.15
CA VAL A 276 13.90 -15.85 -18.08
C VAL A 276 15.26 -15.16 -17.90
N LEU A 277 15.73 -14.46 -18.93
CA LEU A 277 17.06 -13.87 -18.99
C LEU A 277 17.47 -13.09 -17.72
N PRO A 278 16.66 -12.17 -17.16
CA PRO A 278 17.09 -11.37 -15.99
C PRO A 278 17.33 -12.19 -14.72
N TRP A 279 16.89 -13.44 -14.70
CA TRP A 279 16.95 -14.33 -13.55
C TRP A 279 18.16 -15.27 -13.62
N VAL A 280 18.66 -15.56 -14.82
CA VAL A 280 19.71 -16.56 -15.07
C VAL A 280 21.06 -15.98 -15.51
N LEU A 281 21.19 -14.66 -15.69
CA LEU A 281 22.45 -14.04 -16.14
C LEU A 281 23.67 -14.47 -15.33
N ARG A 282 23.53 -14.61 -14.01
CA ARG A 282 24.62 -15.03 -13.13
C ARG A 282 25.04 -16.48 -13.35
N GLU A 283 24.08 -17.37 -13.62
CA GLU A 283 24.34 -18.78 -13.90
C GLU A 283 25.04 -18.95 -15.25
N GLN A 284 24.74 -18.05 -16.20
CA GLN A 284 25.41 -17.98 -17.51
C GLN A 284 26.76 -17.24 -17.47
N GLY A 285 27.30 -16.95 -16.29
CA GLY A 285 28.60 -16.29 -16.11
C GLY A 285 28.63 -14.81 -16.47
N TYR A 286 27.51 -14.21 -16.92
CA TYR A 286 27.44 -12.80 -17.26
C TYR A 286 27.22 -11.93 -16.00
N ARG A 287 28.00 -10.87 -15.86
CA ARG A 287 27.89 -9.89 -14.77
C ARG A 287 27.54 -8.51 -15.35
N PRO A 288 26.29 -8.05 -15.24
CA PRO A 288 25.91 -6.70 -15.67
C PRO A 288 26.76 -5.62 -14.99
N LYS A 289 26.93 -4.47 -15.65
CA LYS A 289 27.60 -3.32 -15.04
C LYS A 289 26.84 -2.89 -13.80
N ARG A 290 27.57 -2.45 -12.78
CA ARG A 290 27.01 -2.06 -11.48
C ARG A 290 25.92 -0.98 -11.61
N ILE A 291 26.11 -0.02 -12.53
CA ILE A 291 25.13 1.05 -12.76
C ILE A 291 23.83 0.51 -13.36
N THR A 292 23.90 -0.43 -14.29
CA THR A 292 22.76 -1.11 -14.91
C THR A 292 21.99 -1.92 -13.88
N LEU A 293 22.70 -2.68 -13.05
CA LEU A 293 22.09 -3.42 -11.95
C LEU A 293 21.43 -2.49 -10.93
N PHE A 294 22.09 -1.38 -10.58
CA PHE A 294 21.52 -0.37 -9.69
C PHE A 294 20.25 0.25 -10.28
N ALA A 295 20.26 0.67 -11.55
CA ALA A 295 19.11 1.27 -12.19
C ALA A 295 17.93 0.29 -12.27
N ALA A 296 18.21 -0.97 -12.62
CA ALA A 296 17.24 -2.05 -12.60
C ALA A 296 16.65 -2.25 -11.20
N ASP A 297 17.48 -2.45 -10.18
CA ASP A 297 17.02 -2.69 -8.81
C ASP A 297 16.30 -1.48 -8.22
N PHE A 298 16.72 -0.25 -8.56
CA PHE A 298 16.04 0.97 -8.16
C PHE A 298 14.64 1.07 -8.79
N ALA A 299 14.53 0.87 -10.11
CA ALA A 299 13.26 0.91 -10.81
C ALA A 299 12.29 -0.14 -10.29
N THR A 300 12.78 -1.34 -9.98
CA THR A 300 11.93 -2.44 -9.49
C THR A 300 11.55 -2.26 -8.03
N SER A 301 12.53 -2.00 -7.15
CA SER A 301 12.29 -1.95 -5.70
C SER A 301 11.74 -0.62 -5.20
N CYS A 302 12.16 0.51 -5.78
CA CYS A 302 11.81 1.83 -5.26
C CYS A 302 10.64 2.49 -6.00
N VAL A 303 10.29 2.00 -7.19
CA VAL A 303 9.21 2.59 -8.01
C VAL A 303 8.10 1.57 -8.25
N ALA A 304 8.42 0.47 -8.93
CA ALA A 304 7.42 -0.49 -9.40
C ALA A 304 6.67 -1.20 -8.27
N SER A 305 7.40 -1.81 -7.33
CA SER A 305 6.81 -2.55 -6.21
C SER A 305 5.92 -1.67 -5.33
N PRO A 306 6.34 -0.47 -4.87
CA PRO A 306 5.46 0.44 -4.17
C PRO A 306 4.16 0.77 -4.91
N ILE A 307 4.22 0.98 -6.24
CA ILE A 307 3.03 1.23 -7.06
C ILE A 307 2.09 0.02 -7.04
N VAL A 308 2.63 -1.19 -7.24
CA VAL A 308 1.87 -2.44 -7.25
C VAL A 308 1.24 -2.68 -5.89
N GLU A 309 2.02 -2.64 -4.81
CA GLU A 309 1.55 -2.89 -3.44
C GLU A 309 0.39 -1.94 -3.04
N GLU A 310 0.57 -0.64 -3.22
CA GLU A 310 -0.48 0.33 -2.86
C GLU A 310 -1.72 0.23 -3.76
N TRP A 311 -1.53 -0.07 -5.05
CA TRP A 311 -2.65 -0.30 -5.95
C TRP A 311 -3.45 -1.55 -5.58
N VAL A 312 -2.77 -2.67 -5.26
CA VAL A 312 -3.42 -3.93 -4.88
C VAL A 312 -4.19 -3.75 -3.57
N LYS A 313 -3.60 -3.13 -2.53
CA LYS A 313 -4.31 -2.83 -1.26
C LYS A 313 -5.63 -2.10 -1.51
N MET A 314 -5.58 -1.03 -2.30
CA MET A 314 -6.76 -0.27 -2.67
C MET A 314 -7.80 -1.13 -3.41
N LYS A 315 -7.35 -2.02 -4.30
CA LYS A 315 -8.26 -2.94 -5.00
C LYS A 315 -8.90 -3.96 -4.09
N VAL A 316 -8.14 -4.54 -3.15
CA VAL A 316 -8.69 -5.46 -2.14
C VAL A 316 -9.79 -4.77 -1.35
N VAL A 317 -9.55 -3.56 -0.82
CA VAL A 317 -10.58 -2.81 -0.09
C VAL A 317 -11.84 -2.56 -0.96
N GLN A 318 -11.66 -2.16 -2.23
CA GLN A 318 -12.78 -1.94 -3.15
C GLN A 318 -13.57 -3.21 -3.49
N LEU A 319 -12.94 -4.39 -3.40
CA LEU A 319 -13.56 -5.69 -3.65
C LEU A 319 -14.29 -6.21 -2.40
N CYS A 320 -13.71 -6.05 -1.22
CA CYS A 320 -14.23 -6.64 0.02
C CYS A 320 -15.35 -5.82 0.66
N VAL A 321 -15.32 -4.49 0.52
CA VAL A 321 -16.26 -3.63 1.25
C VAL A 321 -16.73 -2.46 0.40
N ARG A 322 -18.02 -2.14 0.53
CA ARG A 322 -18.59 -0.90 0.00
C ARG A 322 -18.39 0.21 1.03
N LEU A 323 -17.32 0.98 0.84
CA LEU A 323 -17.04 2.12 1.71
C LEU A 323 -18.15 3.18 1.65
N PRO A 324 -18.46 3.82 2.79
CA PRO A 324 -19.52 4.80 2.89
C PRO A 324 -19.14 6.09 2.14
N ARG A 325 -19.97 6.52 1.18
CA ARG A 325 -19.64 7.63 0.27
C ARG A 325 -20.78 8.63 0.13
N ASN A 326 -20.44 9.90 -0.05
CA ASN A 326 -21.38 10.96 -0.41
C ASN A 326 -21.41 11.21 -1.92
N PHE A 327 -20.33 10.87 -2.62
CA PHE A 327 -20.18 11.13 -4.04
C PHE A 327 -19.96 9.84 -4.82
N ARG A 328 -20.57 9.77 -6.00
CA ARG A 328 -20.33 8.71 -6.99
C ARG A 328 -19.69 9.31 -8.23
N LYS A 329 -18.75 8.58 -8.82
CA LYS A 329 -18.20 8.94 -10.13
C LYS A 329 -19.26 8.67 -11.20
N CYS A 330 -19.72 9.72 -11.86
CA CYS A 330 -20.65 9.64 -12.97
C CYS A 330 -19.91 9.87 -14.28
N LYS A 331 -20.14 8.96 -15.24
CA LYS A 331 -19.69 9.15 -16.61
C LYS A 331 -20.66 10.15 -17.24
N LYS A 332 -20.31 11.44 -17.30
CA LYS A 332 -21.16 12.40 -17.99
C LYS A 332 -21.22 12.06 -19.48
N LYS A 333 -22.40 12.27 -20.07
CA LYS A 333 -22.56 12.22 -21.53
C LYS A 333 -21.53 13.16 -22.16
N ARG A 334 -21.02 12.75 -23.32
CA ARG A 334 -20.02 13.50 -24.07
C ARG A 334 -20.59 14.90 -24.32
N ASP A 335 -19.91 15.94 -23.85
CA ASP A 335 -20.34 17.32 -24.14
C ASP A 335 -20.35 17.53 -25.66
N LYS A 336 -21.11 18.51 -26.17
CA LYS A 336 -21.15 18.85 -27.61
C LYS A 336 -19.75 19.05 -28.23
N ARG A 337 -18.73 19.35 -27.41
CA ARG A 337 -17.31 19.47 -27.78
C ARG A 337 -16.53 18.15 -27.80
N GLY A 338 -17.20 17.00 -27.68
CA GLY A 338 -16.56 15.69 -27.74
C GLY A 338 -15.75 15.28 -26.50
N LYS A 339 -15.57 16.15 -25.50
CA LYS A 339 -14.78 15.84 -24.29
C LYS A 339 -15.63 15.08 -23.28
N LYS A 340 -15.18 13.89 -22.89
CA LYS A 340 -15.76 13.13 -21.77
C LYS A 340 -15.27 13.76 -20.47
N ARG A 341 -16.12 14.52 -19.78
CA ARG A 341 -15.80 15.05 -18.45
C ARG A 341 -16.27 14.04 -17.40
N SER A 342 -15.31 13.40 -16.73
CA SER A 342 -15.58 12.70 -15.47
C SER A 342 -16.05 13.74 -14.45
N GLY A 343 -17.13 13.44 -13.72
CA GLY A 343 -17.60 14.28 -12.64
C GLY A 343 -17.96 13.43 -11.42
N LEU A 344 -17.84 14.02 -10.24
CA LEU A 344 -18.40 13.48 -9.01
C LEU A 344 -19.80 14.07 -8.83
N GLU A 345 -20.79 13.20 -8.64
CA GLU A 345 -22.18 13.60 -8.38
C GLU A 345 -22.56 13.17 -6.97
N PRO A 346 -23.31 14.01 -6.23
CA PRO A 346 -23.81 13.64 -4.92
C PRO A 346 -24.77 12.46 -5.05
N ILE A 347 -24.65 11.50 -4.14
CA ILE A 347 -25.55 10.35 -4.08
C ILE A 347 -26.87 10.82 -3.46
N PRO A 348 -28.01 10.69 -4.16
CA PRO A 348 -29.30 11.03 -3.58
C PRO A 348 -29.55 10.11 -2.37
N ARG A 349 -29.85 10.72 -1.23
CA ARG A 349 -30.18 10.01 0.01
C ARG A 349 -31.67 10.12 0.28
N GLY A 350 -32.27 9.05 0.84
CA GLY A 350 -33.68 9.07 1.23
C GLY A 350 -33.93 10.06 2.39
N PRO A 351 -35.19 10.47 2.61
CA PRO A 351 -35.53 11.29 3.76
C PRO A 351 -35.07 10.60 5.06
N GLY A 352 -34.37 11.35 5.92
CA GLY A 352 -33.82 10.84 7.20
C GLY A 352 -32.42 10.22 7.12
N GLN A 353 -31.86 9.96 5.93
CA GLN A 353 -30.48 9.46 5.82
C GLN A 353 -29.46 10.61 5.89
N ALA A 354 -28.76 10.72 7.02
CA ALA A 354 -27.69 11.69 7.20
C ALA A 354 -26.52 11.44 6.22
N GLU A 355 -25.88 12.50 5.72
CA GLU A 355 -24.64 12.41 4.94
C GLU A 355 -23.52 11.72 5.76
N VAL A 356 -22.63 10.99 5.07
CA VAL A 356 -21.49 10.34 5.74
C VAL A 356 -20.50 11.40 6.20
N THR A 357 -20.22 11.42 7.50
CA THR A 357 -19.22 12.31 8.12
C THR A 357 -18.03 11.54 8.65
N ASN A 358 -18.23 10.29 9.03
CA ASN A 358 -17.19 9.44 9.60
C ASN A 358 -16.35 8.79 8.48
N ILE A 359 -15.04 8.89 8.60
CA ILE A 359 -14.06 8.32 7.66
C ILE A 359 -13.27 7.15 8.24
N ASN A 360 -13.57 6.74 9.48
CA ASN A 360 -12.87 5.67 10.19
C ASN A 360 -12.89 4.37 9.38
N SER A 361 -14.01 4.04 8.72
CA SER A 361 -14.09 2.82 7.89
C SER A 361 -13.10 2.81 6.73
N TYR A 362 -12.70 3.96 6.19
CA TYR A 362 -11.63 4.02 5.19
C TYR A 362 -10.28 3.62 5.81
N ALA A 363 -9.95 4.19 6.96
CA ALA A 363 -8.69 3.93 7.66
C ALA A 363 -8.61 2.47 8.12
N THR A 364 -9.64 1.97 8.80
CA THR A 364 -9.72 0.61 9.34
C THR A 364 -9.63 -0.46 8.25
N GLN A 365 -10.38 -0.31 7.15
CA GLN A 365 -10.37 -1.29 6.07
C GLN A 365 -9.05 -1.29 5.30
N MET A 366 -8.46 -0.12 5.08
CA MET A 366 -7.15 -0.04 4.44
C MET A 366 -6.01 -0.51 5.35
N LEU A 367 -6.14 -0.30 6.66
CA LEU A 367 -5.23 -0.87 7.64
C LEU A 367 -5.33 -2.40 7.63
N ALA A 368 -6.54 -2.97 7.65
CA ALA A 368 -6.76 -4.41 7.50
C ALA A 368 -6.13 -4.96 6.21
N ALA A 369 -6.30 -4.27 5.07
CA ALA A 369 -5.65 -4.66 3.83
C ALA A 369 -4.11 -4.60 3.92
N SER A 370 -3.56 -3.54 4.51
CA SER A 370 -2.10 -3.37 4.66
C SER A 370 -1.50 -4.44 5.58
N LEU A 371 -2.20 -4.76 6.66
CA LEU A 371 -1.83 -5.80 7.63
C LEU A 371 -1.85 -7.20 7.02
N GLY A 372 -2.85 -7.51 6.20
CA GLY A 372 -2.93 -8.81 5.53
C GLY A 372 -1.73 -9.08 4.62
N ILE A 373 -1.37 -8.12 3.76
CA ILE A 373 -0.17 -8.24 2.90
C ILE A 373 1.11 -8.28 3.75
N LYS A 374 1.21 -7.42 4.77
CA LYS A 374 2.39 -7.36 5.66
C LYS A 374 2.59 -8.66 6.44
N LEU A 375 1.51 -9.30 6.90
CA LEU A 375 1.57 -10.57 7.62
C LEU A 375 2.26 -11.62 6.76
N PHE A 376 1.77 -11.85 5.54
CA PHE A 376 2.32 -12.89 4.69
C PHE A 376 3.76 -12.60 4.25
N ASP A 377 4.09 -11.35 3.89
CA ASP A 377 5.49 -10.97 3.59
C ASP A 377 6.39 -11.22 4.81
N SER A 378 5.92 -10.89 6.01
CA SER A 378 6.70 -11.05 7.23
C SER A 378 6.84 -12.51 7.64
N LEU A 379 5.82 -13.35 7.47
CA LEU A 379 5.91 -14.80 7.67
C LEU A 379 6.93 -15.41 6.72
N ARG A 380 6.79 -15.14 5.41
CA ARG A 380 7.72 -15.63 4.39
C ARG A 380 9.16 -15.27 4.75
N ARG A 381 9.42 -14.01 5.10
CA ARG A 381 10.76 -13.54 5.42
C ARG A 381 11.27 -14.10 6.73
N THR A 382 10.46 -14.11 7.78
CA THR A 382 10.85 -14.67 9.09
C THR A 382 11.14 -16.16 9.00
N ASN A 383 10.56 -16.86 8.03
CA ASN A 383 10.78 -18.28 7.84
C ASN A 383 11.91 -18.60 6.85
N MET A 384 12.09 -17.81 5.78
CA MET A 384 13.14 -18.04 4.77
C MET A 384 14.49 -17.40 5.11
N TYR A 385 14.47 -16.29 5.84
CA TYR A 385 15.61 -15.40 6.00
C TYR A 385 16.19 -15.44 7.40
N THR A 386 15.98 -16.50 8.15
CA THR A 386 16.51 -16.59 9.52
C THR A 386 17.21 -17.93 9.65
N LYS A 387 18.51 -17.90 9.89
CA LYS A 387 19.31 -19.09 10.09
C LYS A 387 19.21 -19.54 11.54
N ARG A 388 19.54 -20.81 11.80
CA ARG A 388 19.56 -21.37 13.16
C ARG A 388 20.55 -20.64 14.07
N SER A 389 21.62 -20.09 13.50
CA SER A 389 22.68 -19.34 14.19
C SER A 389 22.25 -17.93 14.65
N ASP A 390 21.10 -17.42 14.19
CA ASP A 390 20.71 -16.05 14.48
C ASP A 390 20.06 -15.95 15.87
N THR A 391 20.83 -15.48 16.86
CA THR A 391 20.40 -15.40 18.28
C THR A 391 19.24 -14.44 18.51
N ASP A 392 19.13 -13.40 17.69
CA ASP A 392 18.20 -12.28 17.91
C ASP A 392 16.91 -12.37 17.07
N ARG A 393 16.60 -13.57 16.53
CA ARG A 393 15.48 -13.80 15.62
C ARG A 393 14.13 -13.25 16.13
N SER A 394 13.84 -13.46 17.41
CA SER A 394 12.60 -12.98 18.06
C SER A 394 12.50 -11.45 18.09
N PHE A 395 13.61 -10.77 18.39
CA PHE A 395 13.66 -9.30 18.39
C PHE A 395 13.39 -8.75 17.00
N TYR A 396 14.02 -9.34 15.97
CA TYR A 396 13.82 -8.90 14.59
C TYR A 396 12.39 -9.13 14.09
N ALA A 397 11.78 -10.25 14.45
CA ALA A 397 10.38 -10.52 14.14
C ALA A 397 9.46 -9.47 14.76
N LEU A 398 9.65 -9.16 16.05
CA LEU A 398 8.90 -8.11 16.74
C LEU A 398 9.12 -6.74 16.10
N ALA A 399 10.37 -6.35 15.87
CA ALA A 399 10.70 -5.06 15.30
C ALA A 399 10.18 -4.91 13.87
N ARG A 400 10.21 -5.97 13.04
CA ARG A 400 9.57 -5.99 11.72
C ARG A 400 8.06 -5.76 11.81
N GLY A 401 7.41 -6.36 12.80
CA GLY A 401 6.03 -6.06 13.15
C GLY A 401 5.84 -4.58 13.51
N ALA A 402 6.75 -4.02 14.29
CA ALA A 402 6.67 -2.64 14.78
C ALA A 402 6.87 -1.55 13.73
N TYR A 403 7.61 -1.79 12.64
CA TYR A 403 7.82 -0.79 11.58
C TYR A 403 6.53 -0.55 10.78
N PRO A 404 5.84 0.60 10.94
CA PRO A 404 4.46 0.77 10.47
C PRO A 404 4.37 1.35 9.05
N ILE A 405 5.33 1.06 8.17
CA ILE A 405 5.40 1.69 6.85
C ILE A 405 4.19 1.32 5.99
N GLN A 406 3.81 0.04 5.98
CA GLN A 406 2.69 -0.46 5.18
C GLN A 406 1.36 0.14 5.65
N GLU A 407 1.21 0.27 6.96
CA GLU A 407 0.08 0.85 7.66
C GLU A 407 -0.05 2.34 7.38
N LEU A 408 1.05 3.10 7.50
CA LEU A 408 1.07 4.53 7.19
C LEU A 408 0.77 4.81 5.71
N CYS A 409 1.33 4.00 4.80
CA CYS A 409 1.07 4.11 3.37
C CYS A 409 -0.39 3.78 3.02
N GLY A 410 -0.94 2.73 3.64
CA GLY A 410 -2.36 2.42 3.57
C GLY A 410 -3.22 3.59 4.06
N ILE A 411 -2.95 4.14 5.24
CA ILE A 411 -3.72 5.27 5.78
C ILE A 411 -3.65 6.49 4.86
N MET A 412 -2.50 6.83 4.28
CA MET A 412 -2.41 7.93 3.30
C MET A 412 -3.34 7.70 2.11
N THR A 413 -3.33 6.49 1.53
CA THR A 413 -4.24 6.11 0.44
C THR A 413 -5.71 6.18 0.88
N ALA A 414 -6.01 5.73 2.11
CA ALA A 414 -7.36 5.77 2.68
C ALA A 414 -7.88 7.20 2.86
N LEU A 415 -7.04 8.13 3.31
CA LEU A 415 -7.39 9.53 3.49
C LEU A 415 -7.70 10.21 2.16
N GLU A 416 -6.92 9.95 1.11
CA GLU A 416 -7.22 10.47 -0.22
C GLU A 416 -8.49 9.82 -0.82
N MET A 417 -8.73 8.53 -0.57
CA MET A 417 -10.02 7.90 -0.91
C MET A 417 -11.20 8.57 -0.19
N ALA A 418 -11.09 8.81 1.11
CA ALA A 418 -12.12 9.47 1.90
C ALA A 418 -12.37 10.90 1.42
N ARG A 419 -11.30 11.66 1.11
CA ARG A 419 -11.42 13.02 0.56
C ARG A 419 -12.18 13.03 -0.78
N ARG A 420 -11.95 12.05 -1.64
CA ARG A 420 -12.70 11.91 -2.91
C ARG A 420 -14.15 11.55 -2.67
N ASP A 421 -14.41 10.53 -1.85
CA ASP A 421 -15.72 9.90 -1.73
C ASP A 421 -16.66 10.64 -0.77
N VAL A 422 -16.12 11.27 0.28
CA VAL A 422 -16.87 11.96 1.34
C VAL A 422 -16.97 13.46 1.06
N LEU A 423 -15.88 14.10 0.61
CA LEU A 423 -15.88 15.55 0.34
C LEU A 423 -16.17 15.90 -1.13
N GLY A 424 -16.10 14.93 -2.05
CA GLY A 424 -16.37 15.15 -3.47
C GLY A 424 -15.23 15.83 -4.21
N VAL A 425 -14.00 15.74 -3.69
CA VAL A 425 -12.81 16.31 -4.37
C VAL A 425 -12.41 15.38 -5.51
N GLU A 426 -12.46 15.88 -6.75
CA GLU A 426 -12.04 15.08 -7.90
C GLU A 426 -10.54 14.82 -7.86
N MET A 427 -10.16 13.57 -7.68
CA MET A 427 -8.76 13.15 -7.63
C MET A 427 -8.52 11.96 -8.56
N PRO A 428 -7.58 12.07 -9.51
CA PRO A 428 -7.17 10.95 -10.33
C PRO A 428 -6.43 9.91 -9.48
N LEU A 429 -6.47 8.65 -9.93
CA LEU A 429 -5.89 7.50 -9.20
C LEU A 429 -4.42 7.72 -8.82
N TRP A 430 -3.62 8.25 -9.73
CA TRP A 430 -2.19 8.46 -9.47
C TRP A 430 -1.94 9.46 -8.33
N ARG A 431 -2.75 10.53 -8.20
CA ARG A 431 -2.61 11.49 -7.08
C ARG A 431 -2.98 10.87 -5.74
N MET A 432 -3.90 9.92 -5.76
CA MET A 432 -4.35 9.20 -4.57
C MET A 432 -3.26 8.26 -4.03
N LEU A 433 -2.50 7.62 -4.93
CA LEU A 433 -1.45 6.67 -4.56
C LEU A 433 -0.07 7.32 -4.37
N LEU A 434 0.22 8.41 -5.08
CA LEU A 434 1.57 9.01 -5.15
C LEU A 434 2.23 9.27 -3.78
N PRO A 435 1.55 9.83 -2.75
CA PRO A 435 2.19 10.05 -1.45
C PRO A 435 2.63 8.74 -0.79
N ALA A 436 1.77 7.72 -0.83
CA ALA A 436 2.06 6.41 -0.27
C ALA A 436 3.19 5.70 -1.04
N VAL A 437 3.11 5.70 -2.37
CA VAL A 437 4.15 5.15 -3.26
C VAL A 437 5.50 5.80 -3.01
N PHE A 438 5.54 7.12 -2.82
CA PHE A 438 6.79 7.85 -2.59
C PHE A 438 7.44 7.48 -1.26
N ILE A 439 6.68 7.49 -0.16
CA ILE A 439 7.19 7.12 1.17
C ILE A 439 7.62 5.65 1.21
N HIS A 440 6.84 4.76 0.59
CA HIS A 440 7.18 3.35 0.46
C HIS A 440 8.44 3.16 -0.41
N GLY A 441 8.55 3.87 -1.52
CA GLY A 441 9.76 3.86 -2.37
C GLY A 441 11.01 4.34 -1.62
N MET A 442 10.90 5.41 -0.84
CA MET A 442 11.99 5.87 0.04
C MET A 442 12.36 4.84 1.10
N ALA A 443 11.37 4.15 1.67
CA ALA A 443 11.61 3.07 2.63
C ALA A 443 12.39 1.91 1.99
N ASN A 444 12.00 1.52 0.77
CA ASN A 444 12.67 0.47 0.01
C ASN A 444 14.08 0.87 -0.41
N PHE A 445 14.28 2.14 -0.82
CA PHE A 445 15.59 2.70 -1.15
C PHE A 445 16.53 2.66 0.05
N LYS A 446 16.02 3.05 1.22
CA LYS A 446 16.80 3.03 2.45
C LYS A 446 17.18 1.61 2.86
N GLY A 447 16.22 0.68 2.88
CA GLY A 447 16.43 -0.68 3.35
C GLY A 447 17.07 -1.64 2.34
N TYR A 448 17.31 -1.21 1.10
CA TYR A 448 17.57 -2.11 -0.03
C TYR A 448 16.66 -3.34 0.03
N LYS A 449 15.32 -3.17 0.12
CA LYS A 449 14.37 -4.31 0.09
C LYS A 449 14.63 -5.08 -1.21
N PRO A 450 15.38 -6.21 -1.21
CA PRO A 450 15.59 -6.95 -2.42
C PRO A 450 14.35 -7.82 -2.49
N ILE A 451 13.40 -7.41 -3.32
CA ILE A 451 12.11 -8.09 -3.45
C ILE A 451 12.34 -9.58 -3.77
N PHE A 452 13.47 -9.91 -4.42
CA PHE A 452 13.83 -11.25 -4.86
C PHE A 452 15.27 -11.69 -4.50
N LYS A 453 15.82 -11.35 -3.32
CA LYS A 453 16.95 -12.16 -2.82
C LYS A 453 16.40 -13.41 -2.17
N TRP A 454 16.22 -14.47 -2.96
CA TRP A 454 15.82 -15.79 -2.47
C TRP A 454 16.85 -16.38 -1.48
N ASN A 455 18.12 -16.02 -1.65
CA ASN A 455 19.21 -16.30 -0.73
C ASN A 455 19.91 -14.99 -0.32
N ALA A 456 19.42 -14.33 0.72
CA ALA A 456 20.19 -13.29 1.39
C ALA A 456 21.13 -13.97 2.40
N ALA A 457 22.44 -13.93 2.16
CA ALA A 457 23.43 -14.42 3.14
C ALA A 457 23.39 -13.64 4.46
N ALA A 458 22.96 -12.37 4.39
CA ALA A 458 22.78 -11.43 5.51
C ALA A 458 21.35 -10.86 5.50
N PRO A 459 20.35 -11.67 5.85
CA PRO A 459 18.94 -11.29 5.78
C PRO A 459 18.58 -10.07 6.66
N TRP A 460 19.37 -9.85 7.71
CA TRP A 460 19.23 -8.77 8.68
C TRP A 460 19.68 -7.41 8.16
N SER A 461 20.58 -7.40 7.16
CA SER A 461 21.06 -6.16 6.54
C SER A 461 19.93 -5.39 5.83
N GLU A 462 18.87 -6.08 5.41
CA GLU A 462 17.68 -5.51 4.76
C GLU A 462 16.81 -4.67 5.71
N LEU A 463 16.82 -4.97 7.01
CA LEU A 463 16.12 -4.16 8.02
C LEU A 463 16.99 -3.01 8.53
N GLN A 464 18.28 -2.98 8.17
CA GLN A 464 19.31 -2.09 8.72
C GLN A 464 19.31 -2.00 10.25
N MET A 465 18.69 -2.96 10.92
CA MET A 465 18.79 -3.07 12.36
C MET A 465 20.18 -3.62 12.62
N SER A 466 21.00 -2.78 13.26
CA SER A 466 22.24 -3.29 13.83
C SER A 466 21.79 -4.23 14.95
N PRO A 467 22.45 -5.39 15.12
CA PRO A 467 22.28 -6.15 16.35
C PRO A 467 22.42 -5.17 17.52
N TRP A 468 21.56 -5.34 18.53
CA TRP A 468 21.57 -4.47 19.71
C TRP A 468 22.93 -4.53 20.44
N ARG A 469 23.67 -5.61 20.22
CA ARG A 469 25.05 -5.77 20.66
C ARG A 469 25.98 -5.07 19.68
N PHE A 470 26.57 -3.97 20.13
CA PHE A 470 27.76 -3.41 19.47
C PHE A 470 28.93 -4.35 19.78
N GLU A 471 29.69 -4.73 18.74
CA GLU A 471 30.93 -5.47 18.95
C GLU A 471 31.90 -4.63 19.79
N GLU A 472 32.59 -5.28 20.71
CA GLU A 472 33.64 -4.67 21.51
C GLU A 472 34.68 -4.05 20.55
N GLY A 473 34.87 -2.73 20.62
CA GLY A 473 35.73 -1.97 19.70
C GLY A 473 35.00 -1.07 18.69
N THR A 474 33.65 -1.07 18.65
CA THR A 474 32.92 -0.12 17.79
C THR A 474 33.09 1.32 18.31
N THR A 475 33.66 2.23 17.51
CA THR A 475 33.87 3.61 17.96
C THR A 475 32.55 4.39 18.04
N LEU A 476 32.45 5.39 18.93
CA LEU A 476 31.29 6.28 19.02
C LEU A 476 30.94 6.92 17.66
N SER A 477 31.95 7.26 16.85
CA SER A 477 31.75 7.81 15.51
C SER A 477 31.01 6.84 14.58
N GLN A 478 31.35 5.55 14.62
CA GLN A 478 30.68 4.51 13.84
C GLN A 478 29.25 4.28 14.33
N ILE A 479 29.02 4.32 15.65
CA ILE A 479 27.69 4.23 16.24
C ILE A 479 26.84 5.43 15.78
N ALA A 480 27.36 6.65 15.87
CA ALA A 480 26.68 7.86 15.43
C ALA A 480 26.36 7.84 13.93
N ALA A 481 27.33 7.49 13.08
CA ALA A 481 27.15 7.40 11.64
C ALA A 481 26.10 6.36 11.23
N LYS A 482 26.02 5.22 11.93
CA LYS A 482 24.98 4.19 11.71
C LYS A 482 23.61 4.59 12.29
N SER A 483 23.59 5.39 13.35
CA SER A 483 22.36 5.76 14.08
C SER A 483 21.65 6.98 13.47
N LEU A 484 22.40 7.95 12.92
CA LEU A 484 21.85 9.18 12.38
C LEU A 484 20.81 8.94 11.25
N PRO A 485 21.06 8.07 10.24
CA PRO A 485 20.05 7.77 9.23
C PRO A 485 18.80 7.09 9.80
N LYS A 486 18.95 6.31 10.90
CA LYS A 486 17.83 5.68 11.60
C LYS A 486 16.98 6.72 12.31
N LEU A 487 17.61 7.64 13.04
CA LEU A 487 16.93 8.74 13.71
C LEU A 487 16.21 9.64 12.70
N MET A 488 16.88 10.04 11.61
CA MET A 488 16.26 10.84 10.55
C MET A 488 15.02 10.16 9.97
N TRP A 489 15.07 8.83 9.81
CA TRP A 489 13.92 8.07 9.34
C TRP A 489 12.79 7.98 10.36
N LEU A 490 13.09 7.83 11.65
CA LEU A 490 12.08 7.92 12.70
C LEU A 490 11.40 9.30 12.70
N VAL A 491 12.16 10.38 12.47
CA VAL A 491 11.60 11.73 12.31
C VAL A 491 10.69 11.83 11.08
N ILE A 492 11.09 11.24 9.95
CA ILE A 492 10.24 11.17 8.74
C ILE A 492 8.95 10.40 9.03
N LEU A 493 9.03 9.22 9.65
CA LEU A 493 7.87 8.42 10.02
C LEU A 493 6.95 9.17 11.00
N GLY A 494 7.52 9.87 11.98
CA GLY A 494 6.77 10.73 12.90
C GLY A 494 6.04 11.87 12.18
N ARG A 495 6.67 12.49 11.18
CA ARG A 495 6.04 13.52 10.33
C ARG A 495 4.92 12.94 9.47
N VAL A 496 5.11 11.77 8.87
CA VAL A 496 4.08 11.07 8.08
C VAL A 496 2.91 10.68 8.97
N LEU A 497 3.15 10.14 10.17
CA LEU A 497 2.11 9.85 11.16
C LEU A 497 1.34 11.13 11.54
N GLY A 498 2.05 12.22 11.86
CA GLY A 498 1.44 13.51 12.15
C GLY A 498 0.60 14.05 10.97
N TYR A 499 1.06 13.86 9.73
CA TYR A 499 0.29 14.17 8.52
C TYR A 499 -0.99 13.35 8.43
N CYS A 500 -0.92 12.04 8.65
CA CYS A 500 -2.08 11.15 8.63
C CYS A 500 -3.12 11.54 9.69
N VAL A 501 -2.68 11.75 10.94
CA VAL A 501 -3.56 12.16 12.05
C VAL A 501 -4.20 13.51 11.74
N LYS A 502 -3.41 14.52 11.35
CA LYS A 502 -3.92 15.85 10.99
C LYS A 502 -4.97 15.79 9.87
N ASN A 503 -4.69 15.06 8.79
CA ASN A 503 -5.61 14.97 7.66
C ASN A 503 -6.87 14.16 8.01
N TYR A 504 -6.76 13.13 8.83
CA TYR A 504 -7.91 12.40 9.35
C TYR A 504 -8.90 13.36 10.05
N TYR A 505 -8.40 14.17 10.99
CA TYR A 505 -9.23 15.15 11.68
C TYR A 505 -9.76 16.26 10.76
N LEU A 506 -8.94 16.77 9.83
CA LEU A 506 -9.37 17.82 8.90
C LEU A 506 -10.47 17.36 7.95
N ILE A 507 -10.35 16.15 7.39
CA ILE A 507 -11.37 15.58 6.51
C ILE A 507 -12.67 15.36 7.28
N GLY A 508 -12.60 14.76 8.47
CA GLY A 508 -13.78 14.58 9.33
C GLY A 508 -14.46 15.91 9.68
N ARG A 509 -13.68 16.92 10.09
CA ARG A 509 -14.21 18.27 10.37
C ARG A 509 -14.84 18.92 9.13
N GLN A 510 -14.23 18.77 7.96
CA GLN A 510 -14.79 19.29 6.71
C GLN A 510 -16.08 18.58 6.31
N ALA A 511 -16.15 17.26 6.52
CA ALA A 511 -17.37 16.48 6.30
C ALA A 511 -18.50 16.96 7.21
N VAL A 512 -18.25 17.10 8.52
CA VAL A 512 -19.24 17.63 9.47
C VAL A 512 -19.67 19.07 9.14
N LYS A 513 -18.72 19.96 8.78
CA LYS A 513 -19.07 21.33 8.36
C LYS A 513 -19.91 21.35 7.09
N ARG A 514 -19.68 20.40 6.18
CA ARG A 514 -20.46 20.26 4.96
C ARG A 514 -21.89 19.88 5.32
N THR A 515 -22.07 18.83 6.11
CA THR A 515 -23.41 18.36 6.49
C THR A 515 -24.20 19.43 7.23
N THR A 516 -23.58 20.16 8.17
CA THR A 516 -24.28 21.22 8.92
C THR A 516 -24.60 22.45 8.09
N ARG A 517 -23.66 22.91 7.23
CA ARG A 517 -23.88 24.10 6.39
C ARG A 517 -24.87 23.83 5.26
N TYR A 518 -24.82 22.66 4.65
CA TYR A 518 -25.80 22.27 3.64
C TYR A 518 -27.15 21.93 4.27
N ALA A 519 -27.21 21.30 5.44
CA ALA A 519 -28.48 21.14 6.16
C ALA A 519 -29.14 22.50 6.44
N GLY A 520 -28.37 23.52 6.86
CA GLY A 520 -28.89 24.87 7.05
C GLY A 520 -29.39 25.52 5.75
N LYS A 521 -28.65 25.40 4.65
CA LYS A 521 -29.07 25.95 3.35
C LYS A 521 -30.20 25.18 2.69
N GLN A 522 -30.24 23.87 2.86
CA GLN A 522 -31.28 23.00 2.32
C GLN A 522 -32.56 23.20 3.13
N GLY A 523 -32.49 23.25 4.46
CA GLY A 523 -33.62 23.68 5.30
C GLY A 523 -34.14 25.06 4.92
N ALA A 524 -33.27 26.04 4.69
CA ALA A 524 -33.67 27.36 4.20
C ALA A 524 -34.27 27.33 2.79
N PHE A 525 -33.78 26.46 1.90
CA PHE A 525 -34.31 26.31 0.55
C PHE A 525 -35.66 25.59 0.53
N THR A 526 -35.82 24.53 1.31
CA THR A 526 -37.09 23.81 1.48
C THR A 526 -38.12 24.68 2.18
N ALA A 527 -37.73 25.45 3.20
CA ALA A 527 -38.58 26.42 3.86
C ALA A 527 -39.00 27.54 2.90
N LYS A 528 -38.09 28.01 2.04
CA LYS A 528 -38.41 29.00 1.00
C LYS A 528 -39.40 28.44 -0.03
N LEU A 529 -39.19 27.21 -0.51
CA LEU A 529 -40.13 26.53 -1.42
C LEU A 529 -41.51 26.34 -0.78
N ALA A 530 -41.56 25.91 0.48
CA ALA A 530 -42.81 25.75 1.21
C ALA A 530 -43.53 27.10 1.45
N ALA A 531 -42.77 28.16 1.75
CA ALA A 531 -43.31 29.51 1.88
C ALA A 531 -43.84 30.06 0.55
N ASP A 532 -43.11 29.86 -0.56
CA ASP A 532 -43.53 30.27 -1.89
C ASP A 532 -44.82 29.54 -2.34
N ASP A 533 -44.96 28.26 -1.99
CA ASP A 533 -46.18 27.50 -2.29
C ASP A 533 -47.37 27.90 -1.39
N ALA A 534 -47.12 28.24 -0.12
CA ALA A 534 -48.16 28.80 0.75
C ALA A 534 -48.65 30.17 0.24
N LEU A 535 -47.74 31.03 -0.22
CA LEU A 535 -48.05 32.34 -0.81
C LEU A 535 -48.84 32.25 -2.12
N LYS A 536 -48.61 31.19 -2.92
CA LYS A 536 -49.42 30.95 -4.12
C LYS A 536 -50.84 30.49 -3.79
N LYS A 537 -51.03 29.74 -2.71
CA LYS A 537 -52.37 29.31 -2.27
C LYS A 537 -53.17 30.50 -1.75
N THR A 538 -52.59 31.35 -0.91
CA THR A 538 -53.28 32.54 -0.36
C THR A 538 -53.58 33.63 -1.38
N LYS A 539 -52.94 33.61 -2.56
CA LYS A 539 -53.31 34.50 -3.68
C LYS A 539 -54.44 33.96 -4.55
N LYS A 540 -54.77 32.68 -4.41
CA LYS A 540 -55.77 32.00 -5.23
C LYS A 540 -57.14 31.97 -4.55
N ASP A 541 -57.15 31.97 -3.22
CA ASP A 541 -58.30 32.29 -2.38
C ASP A 541 -58.49 33.81 -2.29
#